data_AF-A0A7K2YTS0-F1
#
_entry.id   AF-A0A7K2YTS0-F1
#
_cell.length_a   1.000
_cell.length_b   1.000
_cell.length_c   1.000
_cell.angle_alpha   90.00
_cell.angle_beta   90.00
_cell.angle_gamma   90.00
#
_symmetry.space_group_name_H-M   'P 1'
#
loop_
_entity.id
_entity.type
_entity.pdbx_description
1 polymer ?
#
loop_
_entity_poly.entity_id
_entity_poly.type
_entity_poly.pdbx_seq_one_letter_code
_entity_poly.pdbx_strand_id
1 'polypeptide(L)'
;MTTGRITQAAGLAENAPDPTWHVTPQWRVIEHVTTGRVLLAASDTTGARERLLAAITLATALRLPHQLQRIIRASTDEPHVRDQALSRLAELRSAMAA
;
A
#
# COMPACT_ATOMS: atom_id res chain seq x y z
N MET A 1 -4.01 -24.04 -14.47
CA MET A 1 -4.05 -24.30 -13.02
C MET A 1 -3.58 -23.06 -12.28
N THR A 2 -4.51 -22.24 -11.77
CA THR A 2 -4.18 -21.15 -10.86
C THR A 2 -4.04 -21.75 -9.47
N THR A 3 -2.88 -21.62 -8.85
CA THR A 3 -2.45 -22.36 -7.65
C THR A 3 -3.25 -22.13 -6.36
N GLY A 4 -4.42 -21.46 -6.38
CA GLY A 4 -5.20 -21.10 -5.18
C GLY A 4 -4.54 -20.09 -4.23
N ARG A 5 -3.26 -19.79 -4.43
CA ARG A 5 -2.42 -18.91 -3.59
C ARG A 5 -2.98 -17.50 -3.40
N ILE A 6 -3.72 -16.95 -4.37
CA ILE A 6 -4.33 -15.62 -4.25
C ILE A 6 -5.43 -15.63 -3.17
N THR A 7 -6.33 -16.62 -3.23
CA THR A 7 -7.39 -16.78 -2.23
C THR A 7 -6.83 -17.03 -0.83
N GLN A 8 -5.77 -17.83 -0.73
CA GLN A 8 -5.07 -18.06 0.55
C GLN A 8 -4.43 -16.78 1.09
N ALA A 9 -3.76 -16.00 0.23
CA ALA A 9 -3.15 -14.73 0.62
C ALA A 9 -4.22 -13.71 1.05
N ALA A 10 -5.37 -13.66 0.36
CA ALA A 10 -6.49 -12.80 0.71
C ALA A 10 -7.04 -13.15 2.11
N GLY A 11 -7.26 -14.43 2.37
CA GLY A 11 -7.68 -14.89 3.71
C GLY A 11 -6.67 -14.54 4.82
N LEU A 12 -5.37 -14.62 4.57
CA LEU A 12 -4.34 -14.20 5.53
C LEU A 12 -4.34 -12.67 5.74
N ALA A 13 -4.60 -11.91 4.67
CA ALA A 13 -4.70 -10.45 4.73
C ALA A 13 -5.91 -9.96 5.53
N GLU A 14 -7.06 -10.63 5.39
CA GLU A 14 -8.28 -10.33 6.14
C GLU A 14 -8.12 -10.67 7.63
N ASN A 15 -7.45 -11.77 7.95
CA ASN A 15 -7.27 -12.27 9.32
C ASN A 15 -5.95 -11.83 9.96
N ALA A 16 -5.27 -10.83 9.39
CA ALA A 16 -4.01 -10.34 9.96
C ALA A 16 -4.26 -9.82 11.39
N PRO A 17 -3.51 -10.31 12.40
CA PRO A 17 -3.71 -9.90 13.78
C PRO A 17 -3.44 -8.41 13.95
N ASP A 18 -4.17 -7.77 14.86
CA ASP A 18 -3.97 -6.36 15.17
C ASP A 18 -2.50 -6.15 15.60
N PRO A 19 -1.76 -5.22 14.96
CA PRO A 19 -0.32 -5.14 15.13
C PRO A 19 0.03 -4.82 16.59
N THR A 20 0.72 -5.76 17.25
CA THR A 20 1.29 -5.56 18.57
C THR A 20 2.37 -4.46 18.49
N TRP A 21 2.50 -3.69 19.57
CA TRP A 21 3.07 -2.33 19.61
C TRP A 21 4.56 -2.16 19.26
N HIS A 22 5.24 -3.15 18.68
CA HIS A 22 6.68 -3.12 18.39
C HIS A 22 7.05 -3.24 16.91
N VAL A 23 6.08 -3.17 16.00
CA VAL A 23 6.37 -3.15 14.55
C VAL A 23 6.83 -1.75 14.16
N THR A 24 8.04 -1.62 13.60
CA THR A 24 8.54 -0.30 13.20
C THR A 24 7.59 0.35 12.18
N PRO A 25 7.39 1.68 12.22
CA PRO A 25 6.42 2.35 11.35
C PRO A 25 6.59 2.07 9.85
N GLN A 26 7.83 1.78 9.40
CA GLN A 26 8.12 1.35 8.03
C GLN A 26 7.50 -0.01 7.65
N TRP A 27 7.48 -0.97 8.58
CA TRP A 27 6.88 -2.28 8.33
C TRP A 27 5.38 -2.18 8.07
N ARG A 28 4.68 -1.28 8.76
CA ARG A 28 3.25 -1.05 8.51
C ARG A 28 2.98 -0.56 7.09
N VAL A 29 3.83 0.30 6.53
CA VAL A 29 3.70 0.73 5.13
C VAL A 29 3.85 -0.47 4.19
N ILE A 30 4.84 -1.34 4.43
CA ILE A 30 5.07 -2.54 3.63
C ILE A 30 3.88 -3.50 3.71
N GLU A 31 3.33 -3.68 4.90
CA GLU A 31 2.14 -4.50 5.14
C GLU A 31 0.96 -3.98 4.32
N HIS A 32 0.58 -2.72 4.49
CA HIS A 32 -0.53 -2.11 3.75
C HIS A 32 -0.36 -2.22 2.23
N VAL A 33 0.85 -2.00 1.70
CA VAL A 33 1.15 -2.18 0.26
C VAL A 33 0.98 -3.64 -0.17
N THR A 34 1.42 -4.58 0.66
CA THR A 34 1.36 -6.01 0.34
C THR A 34 -0.08 -6.50 0.38
N THR A 35 -0.83 -6.15 1.42
CA THR A 35 -2.26 -6.43 1.57
C THR A 35 -3.05 -5.83 0.41
N GLY A 36 -2.80 -4.57 0.07
CA GLY A 36 -3.48 -3.92 -1.06
C GLY A 36 -3.27 -4.66 -2.39
N ARG A 37 -2.05 -5.13 -2.67
CA ARG A 37 -1.76 -5.92 -3.88
C ARG A 37 -2.46 -7.27 -3.90
N VAL A 38 -2.54 -7.93 -2.76
CA VAL A 38 -3.25 -9.21 -2.62
C VAL A 38 -4.73 -9.02 -2.89
N LEU A 39 -5.34 -7.97 -2.34
CA LEU A 39 -6.75 -7.64 -2.54
C LEU A 39 -7.06 -7.30 -4.00
N LEU A 40 -6.19 -6.52 -4.68
CA LEU A 40 -6.31 -6.28 -6.13
C LEU A 40 -6.28 -7.60 -6.92
N ALA A 41 -5.36 -8.50 -6.61
CA ALA A 41 -5.27 -9.80 -7.27
C ALA A 41 -6.51 -10.68 -6.99
N ALA A 42 -7.18 -10.49 -5.85
CA ALA A 42 -8.43 -11.13 -5.49
C ALA A 42 -9.68 -10.41 -6.03
N SER A 43 -9.53 -9.35 -6.83
CA SER A 43 -10.61 -8.49 -7.32
C SER A 43 -11.39 -7.73 -6.25
N ASP A 44 -10.89 -7.66 -5.01
CA ASP A 44 -11.41 -6.74 -4.00
C ASP A 44 -10.76 -5.36 -4.16
N THR A 45 -11.28 -4.59 -5.11
CA THR A 45 -10.81 -3.25 -5.43
C THR A 45 -11.04 -2.26 -4.29
N THR A 46 -12.12 -2.45 -3.53
CA THR A 46 -12.48 -1.54 -2.43
C THR A 46 -11.51 -1.68 -1.27
N GLY A 47 -11.32 -2.91 -0.77
CA GLY A 47 -10.37 -3.18 0.30
C GLY A 47 -8.93 -2.86 -0.12
N ALA A 48 -8.58 -3.15 -1.38
CA ALA A 48 -7.29 -2.76 -1.93
C ALA A 48 -7.06 -1.25 -1.87
N ARG A 49 -8.05 -0.46 -2.32
CA ARG A 49 -7.98 0.99 -2.30
C ARG A 49 -7.77 1.51 -0.89
N GLU A 50 -8.56 1.07 0.08
CA GLU A 50 -8.44 1.48 1.47
C GLU A 50 -7.03 1.22 2.03
N ARG A 51 -6.49 0.01 1.79
CA ARG A 51 -5.15 -0.35 2.26
C ARG A 51 -4.05 0.48 1.58
N LEU A 52 -4.15 0.71 0.27
CA LEU A 52 -3.16 1.51 -0.45
C LEU A 52 -3.23 3.00 -0.07
N LEU A 53 -4.41 3.55 0.18
CA LEU A 53 -4.58 4.91 0.69
C LEU A 53 -3.97 5.08 2.09
N ALA A 54 -4.19 4.11 2.98
CA ALA A 54 -3.52 4.09 4.29
C ALA A 54 -1.99 4.05 4.15
N ALA A 55 -1.46 3.28 3.19
CA ALA A 55 -0.03 3.26 2.89
C ALA A 55 0.49 4.61 2.41
N ILE A 56 -0.25 5.34 1.56
CA ILE A 56 0.12 6.69 1.09
C ILE A 56 0.24 7.64 2.27
N THR A 57 -0.77 7.66 3.16
CA THR A 57 -0.79 8.53 4.34
C THR A 57 0.42 8.26 5.24
N LEU A 58 0.68 7.00 5.56
CA LEU A 58 1.81 6.61 6.41
C LEU A 58 3.17 6.88 5.74
N ALA A 59 3.32 6.55 4.45
CA ALA A 59 4.56 6.80 3.71
C ALA A 59 4.87 8.30 3.61
N THR A 60 3.84 9.14 3.48
CA THR A 60 3.98 10.60 3.46
C THR A 60 4.42 11.12 4.82
N ALA A 61 3.73 10.70 5.89
CA ALA A 61 4.06 11.11 7.27
C ALA A 61 5.49 10.72 7.67
N LEU A 62 5.95 9.54 7.24
CA LEU A 62 7.29 9.03 7.52
C LEU A 62 8.36 9.52 6.51
N ARG A 63 7.98 10.37 5.54
CA ARG A 63 8.86 10.88 4.47
C ARG A 63 9.60 9.77 3.71
N LEU A 64 8.86 8.76 3.25
CA LEU A 64 9.40 7.56 2.57
C LEU A 64 9.10 7.58 1.06
N PRO A 65 9.87 8.32 0.23
CA PRO A 65 9.58 8.46 -1.20
C PRO A 65 9.63 7.13 -1.96
N HIS A 66 10.49 6.20 -1.55
CA HIS A 66 10.59 4.88 -2.16
C HIS A 66 9.33 4.02 -1.92
N GLN A 67 8.62 4.22 -0.81
CA GLN A 67 7.36 3.52 -0.55
C GLN A 67 6.22 4.10 -1.41
N LEU A 68 6.17 5.42 -1.62
CA LEU A 68 5.24 6.04 -2.58
C LEU A 68 5.47 5.50 -4.00
N GLN A 69 6.73 5.35 -4.42
CA GLN A 69 7.07 4.71 -5.70
C GLN A 69 6.60 3.25 -5.78
N ARG A 70 6.68 2.51 -4.67
CA ARG A 70 6.20 1.12 -4.60
C ARG A 70 4.67 1.04 -4.70
N ILE A 71 3.96 1.99 -4.08
CA ILE A 71 2.50 2.12 -4.19
C ILE A 71 2.09 2.42 -5.64
N ILE A 72 2.76 3.38 -6.30
CA ILE A 72 2.49 3.73 -7.72
C ILE A 72 2.58 2.50 -8.64
N ARG A 73 3.58 1.63 -8.43
CA ARG A 73 3.73 0.37 -9.19
C ARG A 73 2.65 -0.65 -8.85
N ALA A 74 2.19 -0.67 -7.60
CA ALA A 74 1.19 -1.60 -7.11
C ALA A 74 -0.24 -1.24 -7.56
N SER A 75 -0.51 0.04 -7.83
CA SER A 75 -1.85 0.56 -8.16
C SER A 75 -2.03 0.86 -9.65
N THR A 76 -1.44 0.06 -10.54
CA THR A 76 -1.53 0.32 -12.00
C THR A 76 -2.98 0.30 -12.48
N ASP A 77 -3.80 -0.59 -11.93
CA ASP A 77 -5.21 -0.75 -12.28
C ASP A 77 -6.17 0.05 -11.35
N GLU A 78 -5.62 0.88 -10.46
CA GLU A 78 -6.37 1.78 -9.56
C GLU A 78 -5.91 3.23 -9.77
N PRO A 79 -6.44 3.95 -10.79
CA PRO A 79 -5.97 5.28 -11.17
C PRO A 79 -6.02 6.30 -10.02
N HIS A 80 -7.08 6.28 -9.21
CA HIS A 80 -7.24 7.21 -8.09
C HIS A 80 -6.10 7.11 -7.07
N VAL A 81 -5.73 5.87 -6.70
CA VAL A 81 -4.62 5.61 -5.77
C VAL A 81 -3.30 6.05 -6.40
N ARG A 82 -3.11 5.77 -7.69
CA ARG A 82 -1.90 6.12 -8.43
C ARG A 82 -1.69 7.63 -8.48
N ASP A 83 -2.72 8.39 -8.83
CA ASP A 83 -2.66 9.85 -8.94
C ASP A 83 -2.34 10.50 -7.60
N GLN A 84 -2.96 10.03 -6.52
CA GLN A 84 -2.69 10.53 -5.19
C GLN A 84 -1.25 10.23 -4.73
N ALA A 85 -0.75 9.03 -5.02
CA ALA A 85 0.63 8.67 -4.70
C ALA A 85 1.65 9.49 -5.50
N LEU A 86 1.35 9.80 -6.77
CA LEU A 86 2.17 10.69 -7.60
C LEU A 86 2.19 12.13 -7.04
N SER A 87 1.03 12.69 -6.68
CA SER A 87 0.95 14.03 -6.07
C SER A 87 1.79 14.11 -4.79
N ARG A 88 1.61 13.16 -3.87
CA ARG A 88 2.37 13.12 -2.61
C ARG A 88 3.87 12.95 -2.82
N LEU A 89 4.28 12.16 -3.81
CA LEU A 89 5.69 11.99 -4.15
C LEU A 89 6.31 13.28 -4.71
N ALA A 90 5.57 14.02 -5.53
CA ALA A 90 6.01 15.31 -6.05
C ALA A 90 6.14 16.35 -4.93
N GLU A 91 5.12 16.47 -4.08
CA GLU A 91 5.14 17.35 -2.89
C GLU A 91 6.34 17.06 -1.99
N LEU A 92 6.57 15.78 -1.65
CA LEU A 92 7.66 15.36 -0.78
C LEU A 92 9.05 15.67 -1.39
N ARG A 93 9.21 15.46 -2.71
CA ARG A 93 10.47 15.76 -3.42
C ARG A 93 10.76 17.26 -3.42
N SER A 94 9.76 18.09 -3.67
CA SER A 94 9.91 19.55 -3.62
C SER A 94 10.32 20.02 -2.21
N ALA A 95 9.70 19.47 -1.17
CA ALA A 95 10.04 19.79 0.23
C ALA A 95 11.39 19.25 0.71
N MET A 96 12.05 18.37 -0.05
CA MET A 96 13.41 17.89 0.26
C MET A 96 14.49 18.66 -0.50
N ALA A 97 14.12 19.39 -1.56
CA ALA A 97 15.02 20.17 -2.39
C ALA A 97 15.07 21.67 -1.99
N ALA A 98 14.20 22.10 -1.09
CA ALA A 98 14.15 23.43 -0.47
C ALA A 98 14.92 23.45 0.85
#